data_AF-B5JLD7-F1
#
_entry.id   AF-B5JLD7-F1
#
_cell.length_a   1.000
_cell.length_b   1.000
_cell.length_c   1.000
_cell.angle_alpha   90.00
_cell.angle_beta   90.00
_cell.angle_gamma   90.00
#
_symmetry.space_group_name_H-M   'P 1'
#
loop_
_entity.id
_entity.type
_entity.pdbx_description
1 polymer ?
#
loop_
_entity_poly.entity_id
_entity_poly.type
_entity_poly.pdbx_seq_one_letter_code
_entity_poly.pdbx_strand_id
1 'polypeptide(L)'
;MHGNDGRVLTFAEMREVLIHQRLQQKLPMELFTIDLRTGKRTVLQETTHWLGHVQFNPVDPNLIMFCHEGNWHVVDRIWTIRTDGTGLAKRHMRTMNMEIAGHEFFGPAGKTIWYDLQTPRGEDFWVAAYDLEDGRRRQYHIERNEWSVHFNISPDGKLLAGDGGDSEMVAHAPDGKWLYLFRPRGIPDVADISAEGSESLIHPGVLEAEKLVNMSDHDYRLEPNVHFTSDQKWLLFRSNMHGPIHVYAVELAAAEK
;
A
#
# COMPACT_ATOMS: atom_id res chain seq x y z
N MET A 1 -1.91 27.92 -14.34
CA MET A 1 -2.81 28.12 -13.18
C MET A 1 -1.94 28.38 -11.97
N HIS A 2 -2.27 29.40 -11.17
CA HIS A 2 -1.47 29.84 -10.03
C HIS A 2 -1.99 29.22 -8.72
N GLY A 3 -1.11 28.97 -7.76
CA GLY A 3 -1.49 28.61 -6.38
C GLY A 3 -2.17 29.78 -5.67
N ASN A 4 -2.68 29.53 -4.46
CA ASN A 4 -3.31 30.57 -3.62
C ASN A 4 -2.36 31.73 -3.26
N ASP A 5 -1.06 31.50 -3.35
CA ASP A 5 0.04 32.46 -3.17
C ASP A 5 0.47 33.15 -4.47
N GLY A 6 -0.19 32.87 -5.60
CA GLY A 6 0.14 33.44 -6.90
C GLY A 6 1.30 32.77 -7.64
N ARG A 7 1.97 31.75 -7.08
CA ARG A 7 3.06 31.05 -7.78
C ARG A 7 2.54 30.12 -8.85
N VAL A 8 3.30 29.95 -9.93
CA VAL A 8 2.99 28.93 -10.94
C VAL A 8 3.24 27.56 -10.32
N LEU A 9 2.21 26.72 -10.28
CA LEU A 9 2.32 25.37 -9.74
C LEU A 9 3.03 24.45 -10.75
N THR A 10 3.84 23.54 -10.24
CA THR A 10 4.37 22.41 -11.01
C THR A 10 3.24 21.47 -11.47
N PHE A 11 3.53 20.57 -12.41
CA PHE A 11 2.56 19.57 -12.85
C PHE A 11 2.08 18.67 -11.70
N ALA A 12 2.99 18.26 -10.81
CA ALA A 12 2.67 17.45 -9.63
C ALA A 12 1.74 18.20 -8.66
N GLU A 13 2.04 19.47 -8.36
CA GLU A 13 1.19 20.30 -7.50
C GLU A 13 -0.18 20.57 -8.14
N MET A 14 -0.23 20.73 -9.46
CA MET A 14 -1.50 20.87 -10.19
C MET A 14 -2.36 19.62 -10.04
N ARG A 15 -1.76 18.43 -10.15
CA ARG A 15 -2.47 17.17 -9.90
C ARG A 15 -3.06 17.11 -8.50
N GLU A 16 -2.30 17.51 -7.48
CA GLU A 16 -2.78 17.57 -6.10
C GLU A 16 -3.98 18.52 -5.96
N VAL A 17 -3.93 19.70 -6.58
CA VAL A 17 -5.06 20.65 -6.57
C VAL A 17 -6.30 20.07 -7.25
N LEU A 18 -6.15 19.41 -8.40
CA LEU A 18 -7.27 18.81 -9.13
C LEU A 18 -7.92 17.65 -8.34
N ILE A 19 -7.11 16.81 -7.71
CA ILE A 19 -7.58 15.75 -6.80
C ILE A 19 -8.36 16.38 -5.64
N HIS A 20 -7.84 17.45 -5.06
CA HIS A 20 -8.50 18.14 -3.96
C HIS A 20 -9.84 18.76 -4.37
N GLN A 21 -9.90 19.41 -5.54
CA GLN A 21 -11.14 19.96 -6.08
C GLN A 21 -12.18 18.87 -6.30
N ARG A 22 -11.78 17.71 -6.86
CA ARG A 22 -12.69 16.57 -7.02
C ARG A 22 -13.21 16.05 -5.69
N LEU A 23 -12.36 16.00 -4.66
CA LEU A 23 -12.74 15.60 -3.31
C LEU A 23 -13.75 16.59 -2.70
N GLN A 24 -13.52 17.91 -2.84
CA GLN A 24 -14.40 18.94 -2.28
C GLN A 24 -15.78 19.03 -2.94
N GLN A 25 -15.94 18.51 -4.16
CA GLN A 25 -17.26 18.44 -4.80
C GLN A 25 -18.26 17.57 -4.03
N LYS A 26 -17.80 16.66 -3.15
CA LYS A 26 -18.66 15.81 -2.31
C LYS A 26 -19.74 15.09 -3.12
N LEU A 27 -19.38 14.61 -4.31
CA LEU A 27 -20.32 13.91 -5.19
C LEU A 27 -20.85 12.65 -4.48
N PRO A 28 -22.15 12.34 -4.59
CA PRO A 28 -22.70 11.10 -4.05
C PRO A 28 -22.01 9.87 -4.64
N MET A 29 -21.73 8.88 -3.78
CA MET A 29 -21.08 7.61 -4.10
C MET A 29 -21.80 6.48 -3.34
N GLU A 30 -21.79 5.29 -3.92
CA GLU A 30 -22.34 4.09 -3.29
C GLU A 30 -21.31 2.97 -3.31
N LEU A 31 -21.11 2.31 -2.17
CA LEU A 31 -20.48 0.99 -2.09
C LEU A 31 -21.58 -0.06 -2.19
N PHE A 32 -21.44 -1.01 -3.11
CA PHE A 32 -22.47 -2.02 -3.36
C PHE A 32 -21.84 -3.34 -3.81
N THR A 33 -22.61 -4.42 -3.66
CA THR A 33 -22.29 -5.74 -4.21
C THR A 33 -23.28 -6.09 -5.32
N ILE A 34 -22.86 -6.98 -6.21
CA ILE A 34 -23.70 -7.59 -7.24
C ILE A 34 -23.56 -9.11 -7.11
N ASP A 35 -24.66 -9.81 -6.96
CA ASP A 35 -24.69 -11.27 -7.09
C ASP A 35 -24.56 -11.63 -8.58
N LEU A 36 -23.49 -12.36 -8.94
CA LEU A 36 -23.18 -12.68 -10.33
C LEU A 36 -24.13 -13.70 -10.97
N ARG A 37 -24.89 -14.47 -10.18
CA ARG A 37 -25.84 -15.46 -10.70
C ARG A 37 -27.19 -14.82 -11.04
N THR A 38 -27.63 -13.89 -10.20
CA THR A 38 -28.96 -13.29 -10.26
C THR A 38 -28.96 -11.85 -10.80
N GLY A 39 -27.80 -11.19 -10.80
CA GLY A 39 -27.68 -9.77 -11.11
C GLY A 39 -28.20 -8.84 -9.99
N LYS A 40 -28.58 -9.38 -8.83
CA LYS A 40 -29.12 -8.58 -7.73
C LYS A 40 -28.05 -7.64 -7.17
N ARG A 41 -28.29 -6.33 -7.26
CA ARG A 41 -27.49 -5.28 -6.64
C ARG A 41 -27.94 -5.03 -5.20
N THR A 42 -26.99 -4.92 -4.26
CA THR A 42 -27.25 -4.57 -2.86
C THR A 42 -26.33 -3.43 -2.44
N VAL A 43 -26.89 -2.30 -2.04
CA VAL A 43 -26.13 -1.15 -1.53
C VAL A 43 -25.73 -1.41 -0.09
N LEU A 44 -24.44 -1.27 0.20
CA LEU A 44 -23.87 -1.43 1.54
C LEU A 44 -23.75 -0.08 2.27
N GLN A 45 -23.42 0.98 1.53
CA GLN A 45 -23.24 2.31 2.06
C GLN A 45 -23.47 3.37 0.98
N GLU A 46 -24.19 4.42 1.33
CA GLU A 46 -24.28 5.67 0.56
C GLU A 46 -23.45 6.74 1.28
N THR A 47 -22.68 7.53 0.53
CA THR A 47 -21.82 8.56 1.12
C THR A 47 -21.46 9.64 0.11
N THR A 48 -20.80 10.71 0.59
CA THR A 48 -20.17 11.73 -0.26
C THR A 48 -18.64 11.69 -0.19
N HIS A 49 -18.08 10.76 0.58
CA HIS A 49 -16.67 10.43 0.49
C HIS A 49 -16.38 9.82 -0.89
N TRP A 50 -15.23 10.15 -1.46
CA TRP A 50 -14.81 9.55 -2.72
C TRP A 50 -14.35 8.10 -2.43
N LEU A 51 -15.16 7.13 -2.82
CA LEU A 51 -14.87 5.71 -2.63
C LEU A 51 -13.96 5.16 -3.73
N GLY A 52 -13.04 4.26 -3.38
CA GLY A 52 -12.15 3.58 -4.32
C GLY A 52 -11.57 2.26 -3.77
N HIS A 53 -10.68 1.66 -4.57
CA HIS A 53 -9.83 0.52 -4.22
C HIS A 53 -10.54 -0.61 -3.43
N VAL A 54 -11.66 -1.10 -3.95
CA VAL A 54 -12.50 -2.09 -3.28
C VAL A 54 -11.94 -3.50 -3.47
N GLN A 55 -11.75 -4.21 -2.37
CA GLN A 55 -11.23 -5.58 -2.32
C GLN A 55 -12.09 -6.43 -1.40
N PHE A 56 -12.48 -7.63 -1.87
CA PHE A 56 -12.94 -8.67 -0.97
C PHE A 56 -11.75 -9.28 -0.25
N ASN A 57 -11.94 -9.63 1.01
CA ASN A 57 -10.96 -10.42 1.72
C ASN A 57 -10.80 -11.80 1.05
N PRO A 58 -9.56 -12.30 0.85
CA PRO A 58 -9.31 -13.51 0.07
C PRO A 58 -9.81 -14.80 0.74
N VAL A 59 -10.11 -14.78 2.04
CA VAL A 59 -10.55 -15.94 2.82
C VAL A 59 -11.97 -15.76 3.38
N ASP A 60 -12.31 -14.58 3.90
CA ASP A 60 -13.66 -14.26 4.35
C ASP A 60 -14.40 -13.40 3.31
N PRO A 61 -15.21 -14.00 2.42
CA PRO A 61 -15.89 -13.25 1.36
C PRO A 61 -16.94 -12.26 1.88
N ASN A 62 -17.22 -12.25 3.19
CA ASN A 62 -18.14 -11.29 3.81
C ASN A 62 -17.42 -10.06 4.36
N LEU A 63 -16.09 -9.95 4.27
CA LEU A 63 -15.33 -8.75 4.62
C LEU A 63 -14.86 -8.04 3.36
N ILE A 64 -15.12 -6.74 3.28
CA ILE A 64 -14.64 -5.86 2.21
C ILE A 64 -13.70 -4.83 2.83
N MET A 65 -12.55 -4.60 2.18
CA MET A 65 -11.75 -3.40 2.37
C MET A 65 -12.01 -2.44 1.21
N PHE A 66 -12.01 -1.15 1.50
CA PHE A 66 -12.12 -0.10 0.52
C PHE A 66 -11.39 1.14 1.02
N CYS A 67 -11.31 2.17 0.17
CA CYS A 67 -10.68 3.41 0.56
C CYS A 67 -11.54 4.65 0.39
N HIS A 68 -11.19 5.68 1.16
CA HIS A 68 -11.51 7.06 0.84
C HIS A 68 -10.37 7.65 0.00
N GLU A 69 -10.63 7.84 -1.29
CA GLU A 69 -9.75 8.52 -2.24
C GLU A 69 -9.67 10.03 -1.98
N GLY A 70 -8.65 10.66 -2.54
CA GLY A 70 -8.34 12.08 -2.35
C GLY A 70 -6.86 12.29 -2.12
N ASN A 71 -6.46 13.51 -1.75
CA ASN A 71 -5.09 13.73 -1.30
C ASN A 71 -4.89 12.97 0.02
N TRP A 72 -3.91 12.07 0.08
CA TRP A 72 -3.80 11.14 1.21
C TRP A 72 -3.58 11.85 2.55
N HIS A 73 -2.95 13.02 2.54
CA HIS A 73 -2.70 13.83 3.73
C HIS A 73 -3.93 14.62 4.21
N VAL A 74 -5.11 14.44 3.61
CA VAL A 74 -6.37 15.04 4.08
C VAL A 74 -7.48 14.01 4.38
N VAL A 75 -7.23 12.72 4.17
CA VAL A 75 -8.21 11.64 4.38
C VAL A 75 -7.63 10.52 5.23
N ASP A 76 -8.48 9.88 6.04
CA ASP A 76 -8.14 8.57 6.59
C ASP A 76 -8.59 7.51 5.59
N ARG A 77 -7.61 6.88 4.93
CA ARG A 77 -7.83 6.13 3.69
C ARG A 77 -8.43 4.75 3.90
N ILE A 78 -8.00 3.98 4.91
CA ILE A 78 -8.21 2.52 4.95
C ILE A 78 -9.44 2.16 5.80
N TRP A 79 -10.45 1.55 5.18
CA TRP A 79 -11.71 1.17 5.82
C TRP A 79 -12.11 -0.27 5.49
N THR A 80 -12.93 -0.87 6.36
CA THR A 80 -13.59 -2.15 6.08
C THR A 80 -15.07 -2.09 6.38
N ILE A 81 -15.86 -2.94 5.72
CA ILE A 81 -17.28 -3.15 5.98
C ILE A 81 -17.66 -4.62 5.70
N ARG A 82 -18.76 -5.09 6.29
CA ARG A 82 -19.34 -6.40 5.97
C ARG A 82 -20.20 -6.33 4.71
N THR A 83 -20.37 -7.47 4.03
CA THR A 83 -21.24 -7.61 2.86
C THR A 83 -22.74 -7.45 3.15
N ASP A 84 -23.13 -7.43 4.43
CA ASP A 84 -24.48 -7.10 4.88
C ASP A 84 -24.64 -5.61 5.27
N GLY A 85 -23.60 -4.79 5.07
CA GLY A 85 -23.57 -3.37 5.40
C GLY A 85 -23.20 -3.04 6.85
N THR A 86 -23.01 -4.05 7.71
CA THR A 86 -22.60 -3.84 9.11
C THR A 86 -21.08 -3.68 9.26
N GLY A 87 -20.63 -3.31 10.46
CA GLY A 87 -19.20 -3.35 10.81
C GLY A 87 -18.30 -2.36 10.05
N LEU A 88 -18.87 -1.24 9.59
CA LEU A 88 -18.08 -0.15 9.00
C LEU A 88 -17.04 0.35 10.02
N ALA A 89 -15.76 0.23 9.68
CA ALA A 89 -14.67 0.53 10.59
C ALA A 89 -13.47 1.12 9.85
N LYS A 90 -12.92 2.19 10.41
CA LYS A 90 -11.63 2.77 10.01
C LYS A 90 -10.51 1.89 10.56
N ARG A 91 -9.57 1.47 9.70
CA ARG A 91 -8.46 0.58 10.10
C ARG A 91 -7.16 1.32 10.34
N HIS A 92 -7.00 2.50 9.78
CA HIS A 92 -5.87 3.37 10.07
C HIS A 92 -6.35 4.81 10.22
N MET A 93 -5.97 5.43 11.34
CA MET A 93 -6.22 6.83 11.62
C MET A 93 -4.87 7.52 11.67
N ARG A 94 -4.74 8.62 10.94
CA ARG A 94 -3.50 9.38 10.92
C ARG A 94 -3.21 9.96 12.29
N THR A 95 -1.94 9.93 12.67
CA THR A 95 -1.43 10.37 13.97
C THR A 95 -0.67 11.70 13.89
N MET A 96 -0.18 12.08 12.71
CA MET A 96 0.49 13.36 12.49
C MET A 96 0.03 14.08 11.22
N ASN A 97 0.24 15.40 11.19
CA ASN A 97 0.04 16.17 9.96
C ASN A 97 1.03 15.67 8.88
N MET A 98 0.58 15.66 7.62
CA MET A 98 1.32 15.10 6.48
C MET A 98 1.60 13.61 6.55
N GLU A 99 1.00 12.86 7.48
CA GLU A 99 0.95 11.40 7.40
C GLU A 99 0.11 10.96 6.20
N ILE A 100 0.64 10.00 5.43
CA ILE A 100 -0.09 9.39 4.32
C ILE A 100 0.00 7.87 4.42
N ALA A 101 -1.11 7.21 4.10
CA ALA A 101 -1.19 5.77 3.95
C ALA A 101 -1.85 5.45 2.61
N GLY A 102 -1.36 4.41 1.94
CA GLY A 102 -1.81 4.03 0.60
C GLY A 102 -1.40 2.61 0.24
N HIS A 103 -1.73 2.24 -1.00
CA HIS A 103 -1.36 0.94 -1.57
C HIS A 103 -1.76 -0.24 -0.68
N GLU A 104 -2.94 -0.14 -0.05
CA GLU A 104 -3.40 -1.12 0.93
C GLU A 104 -3.89 -2.43 0.28
N PHE A 105 -3.49 -3.59 0.82
CA PHE A 105 -3.90 -4.90 0.31
C PHE A 105 -4.06 -5.94 1.43
N PHE A 106 -4.87 -6.97 1.16
CA PHE A 106 -4.97 -8.11 2.06
C PHE A 106 -3.78 -9.07 1.88
N GLY A 107 -3.27 -9.59 3.00
CA GLY A 107 -2.41 -10.77 2.96
C GLY A 107 -3.20 -12.02 2.52
N PRO A 108 -2.55 -13.04 1.91
CA PRO A 108 -3.19 -14.24 1.38
C PRO A 108 -4.07 -15.00 2.38
N ALA A 109 -3.67 -14.99 3.65
CA ALA A 109 -4.44 -15.62 4.74
C ALA A 109 -5.70 -14.82 5.15
N GLY A 110 -5.93 -13.64 4.59
CA GLY A 110 -7.07 -12.78 4.91
C GLY A 110 -7.06 -12.19 6.32
N LYS A 111 -5.97 -12.33 7.08
CA LYS A 111 -5.87 -11.86 8.48
C LYS A 111 -5.24 -10.48 8.64
N THR A 112 -4.51 -10.01 7.65
CA THR A 112 -3.71 -8.79 7.77
C THR A 112 -3.98 -7.86 6.61
N ILE A 113 -4.17 -6.58 6.91
CA ILE A 113 -4.12 -5.50 5.91
C ILE A 113 -2.70 -4.93 5.96
N TRP A 114 -2.02 -4.95 4.81
CA TRP A 114 -0.72 -4.33 4.60
C TRP A 114 -0.90 -3.01 3.85
N TYR A 115 -0.04 -2.02 4.09
CA TYR A 115 -0.10 -0.72 3.42
C TYR A 115 1.24 0.02 3.48
N ASP A 116 1.50 0.85 2.47
CA ASP A 116 2.58 1.86 2.50
C ASP A 116 2.16 2.97 3.47
N LEU A 117 3.07 3.38 4.34
CA LEU A 117 2.88 4.43 5.33
C LEU A 117 4.08 5.36 5.34
N GLN A 118 3.82 6.68 5.37
CA GLN A 118 4.88 7.68 5.44
C GLN A 118 4.56 8.72 6.53
N THR A 119 5.54 8.99 7.38
CA THR A 119 5.35 9.76 8.63
C THR A 119 6.46 10.81 8.84
N PRO A 120 6.41 11.98 8.17
CA PRO A 120 5.43 12.43 7.19
C PRO A 120 5.76 12.00 5.73
N ARG A 121 4.83 12.29 4.82
CA ARG A 121 4.95 12.10 3.36
C ARG A 121 6.33 12.50 2.83
N GLY A 122 7.01 11.55 2.20
CA GLY A 122 8.30 11.75 1.54
C GLY A 122 9.49 11.88 2.49
N GLU A 123 9.30 11.81 3.81
CA GLU A 123 10.38 12.00 4.78
C GLU A 123 10.85 10.69 5.41
N ASP A 124 9.90 9.85 5.85
CA ASP A 124 10.16 8.56 6.48
C ASP A 124 9.19 7.50 5.95
N PHE A 125 9.63 6.25 5.85
CA PHE A 125 8.94 5.21 5.07
C PHE A 125 8.78 3.91 5.86
N TRP A 126 7.57 3.36 5.78
CA TRP A 126 7.20 2.14 6.47
C TRP A 126 6.32 1.28 5.59
N VAL A 127 6.46 -0.03 5.71
CA VAL A 127 5.37 -0.94 5.38
C VAL A 127 4.66 -1.31 6.67
N ALA A 128 3.40 -0.91 6.78
CA ALA A 128 2.60 -1.13 7.96
C ALA A 128 1.65 -2.32 7.79
N ALA A 129 1.30 -2.94 8.91
CA ALA A 129 0.39 -4.08 8.98
C ALA A 129 -0.64 -3.89 10.10
N TYR A 130 -1.90 -4.18 9.80
CA TYR A 130 -3.00 -4.22 10.76
C TYR A 130 -3.60 -5.63 10.79
N ASP A 131 -3.55 -6.26 11.95
CA ASP A 131 -4.17 -7.56 12.19
C ASP A 131 -5.68 -7.40 12.42
N LEU A 132 -6.49 -8.11 11.64
CA LEU A 132 -7.94 -8.03 11.69
C LEU A 132 -8.56 -8.80 12.86
N GLU A 133 -7.82 -9.75 13.44
CA GLU A 133 -8.32 -10.61 14.52
C GLU A 133 -8.25 -9.90 15.86
N ASP A 134 -7.11 -9.28 16.17
CA ASP A 134 -6.85 -8.65 17.47
C ASP A 134 -6.56 -7.14 17.40
N GLY A 135 -6.49 -6.57 16.19
CA GLY A 135 -6.24 -5.14 15.99
C GLY A 135 -4.78 -4.72 16.17
N ARG A 136 -3.85 -5.67 16.37
CA ARG A 136 -2.42 -5.35 16.54
C ARG A 136 -1.86 -4.66 15.30
N ARG A 137 -0.95 -3.72 15.56
CA ARG A 137 -0.28 -2.92 14.52
C ARG A 137 1.20 -3.22 14.50
N ARG A 138 1.74 -3.33 13.29
CA ARG A 138 3.19 -3.38 13.06
C ARG A 138 3.58 -2.30 12.05
N GLN A 139 4.76 -1.72 12.22
CA GLN A 139 5.36 -0.79 11.28
C GLN A 139 6.80 -1.21 11.03
N TYR A 140 7.11 -1.56 9.78
CA TYR A 140 8.44 -1.98 9.38
C TYR A 140 9.12 -0.86 8.61
N HIS A 141 10.17 -0.26 9.19
CA HIS A 141 10.95 0.79 8.54
C HIS A 141 11.66 0.24 7.30
N ILE A 142 11.75 1.08 6.27
CA ILE A 142 12.57 0.86 5.07
C ILE A 142 13.36 2.11 4.74
N GLU A 143 14.53 1.94 4.14
CA GLU A 143 15.33 3.08 3.70
C GLU A 143 14.68 3.78 2.50
N ARG A 144 14.99 5.06 2.30
CA ARG A 144 14.44 5.87 1.19
C ARG A 144 14.60 5.22 -0.19
N ASN A 145 15.74 4.60 -0.45
CA ASN A 145 16.02 3.92 -1.73
C ASN A 145 15.26 2.59 -1.87
N GLU A 146 14.75 2.04 -0.78
CA GLU A 146 13.99 0.79 -0.74
C GLU A 146 12.49 1.04 -0.88
N TRP A 147 12.04 2.29 -0.71
CA TRP A 147 10.65 2.66 -0.98
C TRP A 147 10.25 2.26 -2.40
N SER A 148 9.05 1.68 -2.49
CA SER A 148 8.50 1.13 -3.71
C SER A 148 7.12 1.71 -3.96
N VAL A 149 6.77 1.92 -5.25
CA VAL A 149 5.42 2.37 -5.60
C VAL A 149 4.41 1.32 -5.16
N HIS A 150 4.69 0.03 -5.33
CA HIS A 150 3.83 -1.05 -4.87
C HIS A 150 4.60 -2.03 -4.02
N PHE A 151 3.89 -2.60 -3.06
CA PHE A 151 4.33 -3.75 -2.29
C PHE A 151 3.39 -4.92 -2.54
N ASN A 152 3.94 -6.12 -2.44
CA ASN A 152 3.18 -7.36 -2.47
C ASN A 152 3.73 -8.33 -1.42
N ILE A 153 2.96 -9.36 -1.07
CA ILE A 153 3.35 -10.37 -0.11
C ILE A 153 3.30 -11.76 -0.74
N SER A 154 4.27 -12.59 -0.38
CA SER A 154 4.36 -13.99 -0.79
C SER A 154 3.14 -14.80 -0.34
N PRO A 155 2.77 -15.87 -1.09
CA PRO A 155 1.65 -16.75 -0.75
C PRO A 155 1.68 -17.32 0.67
N ASP A 156 2.86 -17.61 1.23
CA ASP A 156 2.99 -18.11 2.60
C ASP A 156 3.02 -16.99 3.67
N GLY A 157 3.01 -15.72 3.24
CA GLY A 157 2.93 -14.55 4.10
C GLY A 157 4.25 -14.14 4.76
N LYS A 158 5.40 -14.72 4.37
CA LYS A 158 6.68 -14.48 5.07
C LYS A 158 7.58 -13.44 4.43
N LEU A 159 7.52 -13.33 3.11
CA LEU A 159 8.31 -12.40 2.31
C LEU A 159 7.41 -11.31 1.73
N LEU A 160 7.94 -10.08 1.64
CA LEU A 160 7.35 -9.03 0.80
C LEU A 160 8.23 -8.77 -0.41
N ALA A 161 7.66 -8.18 -1.45
CA ALA A 161 8.39 -7.62 -2.58
C ALA A 161 7.95 -6.19 -2.82
N GLY A 162 8.88 -5.36 -3.28
CA GLY A 162 8.62 -3.99 -3.71
C GLY A 162 9.16 -3.74 -5.11
N ASP A 163 8.48 -2.89 -5.88
CA ASP A 163 8.85 -2.59 -7.26
C ASP A 163 9.75 -1.36 -7.44
N GLY A 164 10.27 -0.78 -6.35
CA GLY A 164 11.13 0.40 -6.37
C GLY A 164 10.42 1.65 -6.88
N GLY A 165 11.19 2.69 -7.17
CA GLY A 165 10.66 3.96 -7.66
C GLY A 165 11.69 4.83 -8.37
N ASP A 166 11.23 5.73 -9.22
CA ASP A 166 12.06 6.77 -9.85
C ASP A 166 12.31 7.95 -8.89
N SER A 167 13.41 8.66 -9.10
CA SER A 167 13.78 9.89 -8.38
C SER A 167 12.73 11.02 -8.44
N GLU A 168 11.85 11.02 -9.45
CA GLU A 168 10.75 11.99 -9.57
C GLU A 168 9.53 11.63 -8.68
N MET A 169 9.51 10.44 -8.08
CA MET A 169 8.41 9.97 -7.23
C MET A 169 8.54 10.46 -5.78
N VAL A 170 7.53 10.18 -4.96
CA VAL A 170 7.38 10.77 -3.60
C VAL A 170 8.58 10.56 -2.69
N ALA A 171 9.31 9.45 -2.87
CA ALA A 171 10.50 9.17 -2.08
C ALA A 171 11.72 9.99 -2.48
N HIS A 172 11.74 10.60 -3.67
CA HIS A 172 12.91 11.27 -4.23
C HIS A 172 14.19 10.44 -4.11
N ALA A 173 14.06 9.12 -4.31
CA ALA A 173 15.12 8.16 -4.09
C ALA A 173 16.22 8.30 -5.16
N PRO A 174 17.47 8.63 -4.79
CA PRO A 174 18.57 8.74 -5.76
C PRO A 174 18.98 7.39 -6.37
N ASP A 175 18.74 6.27 -5.70
CA ASP A 175 19.04 4.91 -6.17
C ASP A 175 17.84 3.96 -5.91
N GLY A 176 16.62 4.44 -6.23
CA GLY A 176 15.37 3.72 -5.97
C GLY A 176 14.98 2.67 -7.02
N LYS A 177 15.68 2.62 -8.17
CA LYS A 177 15.30 1.79 -9.31
C LYS A 177 15.77 0.35 -9.18
N TRP A 178 15.18 -0.37 -8.24
CA TRP A 178 15.43 -1.79 -8.01
C TRP A 178 14.13 -2.52 -7.67
N LEU A 179 14.03 -3.78 -8.08
CA LEU A 179 13.07 -4.69 -7.45
C LEU A 179 13.68 -5.23 -6.16
N TYR A 180 12.91 -5.23 -5.09
CA TYR A 180 13.36 -5.63 -3.76
C TYR A 180 12.60 -6.87 -3.29
N LEU A 181 13.33 -7.80 -2.66
CA LEU A 181 12.78 -8.81 -1.77
C LEU A 181 13.00 -8.35 -0.33
N PHE A 182 11.97 -8.46 0.50
CA PHE A 182 11.98 -7.99 1.87
C PHE A 182 11.71 -9.12 2.84
N ARG A 183 12.51 -9.16 3.92
CA ARG A 183 12.32 -10.06 5.06
C ARG A 183 11.95 -9.24 6.28
N PRO A 184 10.69 -9.33 6.78
CA PRO A 184 10.29 -8.60 7.96
C PRO A 184 11.04 -9.09 9.20
N ARG A 185 11.61 -8.16 9.96
CA ARG A 185 12.21 -8.44 11.26
C ARG A 185 11.66 -7.46 12.30
N GLY A 186 10.97 -8.01 13.30
CA GLY A 186 10.52 -7.23 14.46
C GLY A 186 11.69 -6.76 15.33
N ILE A 187 11.52 -5.62 15.97
CA ILE A 187 12.42 -5.16 17.03
C ILE A 187 11.83 -5.67 18.36
N PRO A 188 12.53 -6.56 19.09
CA PRO A 188 12.02 -7.12 20.33
C PRO A 188 12.15 -6.13 21.49
N ASP A 189 11.44 -6.43 22.58
CA ASP A 189 11.64 -5.75 23.84
C ASP A 189 13.07 -5.97 24.37
N VAL A 190 13.58 -5.00 25.13
CA VAL A 190 14.90 -5.09 25.73
C VAL A 190 14.84 -6.04 26.93
N ALA A 191 15.63 -7.11 26.88
CA ALA A 191 15.70 -8.14 27.93
C ALA A 191 14.34 -8.79 28.26
N ASP A 192 13.45 -8.89 27.26
CA ASP A 192 12.08 -9.43 27.40
C ASP A 192 11.22 -8.63 28.40
N ILE A 193 11.54 -7.36 28.61
CA ILE A 193 10.80 -6.46 29.50
C ILE A 193 9.80 -5.64 28.68
N SER A 194 8.53 -6.05 28.72
CA SER A 194 7.44 -5.32 28.09
C SER A 194 6.89 -4.21 28.99
N ALA A 195 6.55 -3.07 28.40
CA ALA A 195 5.74 -2.06 29.09
C ALA A 195 4.30 -2.55 29.30
N GLU A 196 3.66 -2.12 30.39
CA GLU A 196 2.23 -2.37 30.60
C GLU A 196 1.42 -1.77 29.44
N GLY A 197 0.50 -2.55 28.85
CA GLY A 197 -0.33 -2.13 27.73
C GLY A 197 0.38 -2.15 26.36
N SER A 198 1.62 -2.66 26.29
CA SER A 198 2.41 -2.72 25.05
C SER A 198 1.73 -3.49 23.91
N GLU A 199 0.83 -4.43 24.21
CA GLU A 199 0.05 -5.18 23.23
C GLU A 199 -0.90 -4.31 22.39
N SER A 200 -1.23 -3.12 22.88
CA SER A 200 -2.07 -2.13 22.20
C SER A 200 -1.26 -1.09 21.41
N LEU A 201 0.06 -1.09 21.58
CA LEU A 201 0.97 -0.17 20.90
C LEU A 201 1.34 -0.70 19.51
N ILE A 202 2.00 0.16 18.73
CA ILE A 202 2.62 -0.25 17.47
C ILE A 202 3.87 -1.06 17.80
N HIS A 203 3.97 -2.27 17.24
CA HIS A 203 5.17 -3.07 17.31
C HIS A 203 6.11 -2.71 16.15
N PRO A 204 7.29 -2.12 16.42
CA PRO A 204 8.19 -1.68 15.37
C PRO A 204 9.00 -2.85 14.79
N GLY A 205 9.49 -2.66 13.58
CA GLY A 205 10.37 -3.57 12.89
C GLY A 205 11.13 -2.88 11.77
N VAL A 206 11.88 -3.66 11.01
CA VAL A 206 12.50 -3.25 9.75
C VAL A 206 12.19 -4.29 8.68
N LEU A 207 12.17 -3.90 7.42
CA LEU A 207 12.29 -4.87 6.32
C LEU A 207 13.74 -4.96 5.90
N GLU A 208 14.33 -6.15 6.02
CA GLU A 208 15.66 -6.40 5.49
C GLU A 208 15.56 -6.57 3.97
N ALA A 209 16.15 -5.64 3.23
CA ALA A 209 16.03 -5.55 1.78
C ALA A 209 17.13 -6.34 1.05
N GLU A 210 16.74 -7.01 -0.02
CA GLU A 210 17.62 -7.65 -0.98
C GLU A 210 17.27 -7.15 -2.39
N LYS A 211 18.25 -6.59 -3.10
CA LYS A 211 18.08 -6.14 -4.49
C LYS A 211 18.05 -7.36 -5.42
N LEU A 212 16.94 -7.52 -6.16
CA LEU A 212 16.75 -8.62 -7.10
C LEU A 212 17.08 -8.24 -8.55
N VAL A 213 16.58 -7.10 -9.02
CA VAL A 213 16.69 -6.68 -10.42
C VAL A 213 17.06 -5.20 -10.46
N ASN A 214 18.11 -4.88 -11.21
CA ASN A 214 18.45 -3.49 -11.52
C ASN A 214 17.46 -2.95 -12.55
N MET A 215 16.72 -1.91 -12.18
CA MET A 215 15.70 -1.29 -13.02
C MET A 215 16.16 0.09 -13.53
N SER A 216 17.48 0.36 -13.59
CA SER A 216 18.01 1.66 -14.02
C SER A 216 17.46 2.14 -15.37
N ASP A 217 17.31 1.21 -16.31
CA ASP A 217 16.84 1.48 -17.67
C ASP A 217 15.31 1.42 -17.80
N HIS A 218 14.60 1.13 -16.70
CA HIS A 218 13.14 1.13 -16.65
C HIS A 218 12.58 2.56 -16.53
N ASP A 219 11.57 2.84 -17.34
CA ASP A 219 10.79 4.06 -17.29
C ASP A 219 9.50 3.82 -16.48
N TYR A 220 9.51 4.35 -15.24
CA TYR A 220 8.45 4.21 -14.24
C TYR A 220 7.14 4.94 -14.56
N ARG A 221 7.01 5.57 -15.74
CA ARG A 221 5.67 5.87 -16.28
C ARG A 221 4.83 4.59 -16.48
N LEU A 222 5.49 3.43 -16.56
CA LEU A 222 4.91 2.11 -16.44
C LEU A 222 5.29 1.52 -15.07
N GLU A 223 4.34 1.30 -14.17
CA GLU A 223 4.64 0.70 -12.86
C GLU A 223 4.86 -0.82 -12.98
N PRO A 224 5.93 -1.42 -12.43
CA PRO A 224 6.25 -2.84 -12.63
C PRO A 224 5.22 -3.82 -12.05
N ASN A 225 4.54 -3.48 -10.96
CA ASN A 225 3.51 -4.30 -10.30
C ASN A 225 3.99 -5.75 -10.07
N VAL A 226 4.88 -5.93 -9.09
CA VAL A 226 5.48 -7.23 -8.79
C VAL A 226 4.47 -8.22 -8.20
N HIS A 227 4.56 -9.49 -8.60
CA HIS A 227 3.72 -10.59 -8.10
C HIS A 227 4.52 -11.87 -7.89
N PHE A 228 4.35 -12.50 -6.73
CA PHE A 228 4.91 -13.82 -6.46
C PHE A 228 4.17 -14.90 -7.26
N THR A 229 4.90 -15.91 -7.76
CA THR A 229 4.28 -17.13 -8.25
C THR A 229 3.73 -17.97 -7.10
N SER A 230 2.72 -18.79 -7.39
CA SER A 230 2.07 -19.66 -6.39
C SER A 230 3.02 -20.67 -5.74
N ASP A 231 4.06 -21.12 -6.47
CA ASP A 231 5.12 -22.00 -5.97
C ASP A 231 6.25 -21.25 -5.24
N GLN A 232 6.16 -19.92 -5.17
CA GLN A 232 7.09 -19.01 -4.49
C GLN A 232 8.53 -19.01 -5.04
N LYS A 233 8.73 -19.52 -6.26
CA LYS A 233 10.06 -19.58 -6.87
C LYS A 233 10.42 -18.33 -7.66
N TRP A 234 9.43 -17.58 -8.13
CA TRP A 234 9.64 -16.45 -9.04
C TRP A 234 8.86 -15.22 -8.58
N LEU A 235 9.43 -14.07 -8.91
CA LEU A 235 8.73 -12.79 -8.89
C LEU A 235 8.50 -12.33 -10.34
N LEU A 236 7.23 -12.21 -10.71
CA LEU A 236 6.78 -11.72 -12.01
C LEU A 236 6.63 -10.20 -11.99
N PHE A 237 6.97 -9.54 -13.08
CA PHE A 237 6.80 -8.10 -13.24
C PHE A 237 6.74 -7.71 -14.71
N ARG A 238 6.17 -6.54 -15.01
CA ARG A 238 6.25 -5.94 -16.35
C ARG A 238 7.34 -4.88 -16.41
N SER A 239 8.00 -4.74 -17.55
CA SER A 239 9.00 -3.69 -17.75
C SER A 239 9.15 -3.31 -19.21
N ASN A 240 9.54 -2.06 -19.43
CA ASN A 240 9.92 -1.46 -20.71
C ASN A 240 11.45 -1.23 -20.82
N MET A 241 12.25 -1.79 -19.90
CA MET A 241 13.71 -1.56 -19.85
C MET A 241 14.49 -1.99 -21.11
N HIS A 242 13.88 -2.80 -21.97
CA HIS A 242 14.44 -3.25 -23.25
C HIS A 242 13.63 -2.76 -24.46
N GLY A 243 12.88 -1.66 -24.32
CA GLY A 243 12.04 -1.07 -25.37
C GLY A 243 10.55 -1.35 -25.15
N PRO A 244 9.90 -2.24 -25.92
CA PRO A 244 8.50 -2.58 -25.70
C PRO A 244 8.23 -3.15 -24.30
N ILE A 245 6.96 -3.09 -23.88
CA ILE A 245 6.51 -3.66 -22.60
C ILE A 245 6.53 -5.19 -22.70
N HIS A 246 7.33 -5.83 -21.87
CA HIS A 246 7.36 -7.29 -21.72
C HIS A 246 7.04 -7.70 -20.27
N VAL A 247 6.77 -8.99 -20.09
CA VAL A 247 6.69 -9.65 -18.78
C VAL A 247 7.99 -10.39 -18.52
N TYR A 248 8.52 -10.22 -17.32
CA TYR A 248 9.77 -10.81 -16.84
C TYR A 248 9.49 -11.65 -15.59
N ALA A 249 10.42 -12.54 -15.28
CA ALA A 249 10.46 -13.28 -14.03
C ALA A 249 11.89 -13.25 -13.50
N VAL A 250 12.04 -13.04 -12.19
CA VAL A 250 13.32 -13.22 -11.49
C VAL A 250 13.17 -14.34 -10.46
N GLU A 251 14.17 -15.21 -10.37
CA GLU A 251 14.18 -16.33 -9.41
C GLU A 251 14.44 -15.80 -8.00
N LEU A 252 13.73 -16.34 -7.01
CA LEU A 252 13.83 -15.96 -5.59
C LEU A 252 14.80 -16.84 -4.80
N ALA A 253 15.19 -17.99 -5.35
CA ALA A 253 16.26 -18.80 -4.79
C ALA A 253 17.59 -18.08 -5.04
N ALA A 254 18.43 -17.95 -4.01
CA ALA A 254 19.80 -17.55 -4.22
C ALA A 254 20.45 -18.57 -5.16
N ALA A 255 20.97 -18.12 -6.30
CA ALA A 255 21.82 -18.96 -7.13
C ALA A 255 22.92 -19.53 -6.23
N GLU A 256 23.00 -20.86 -6.13
CA GLU A 256 24.12 -21.50 -5.44
C GLU A 256 25.42 -20.93 -6.04
N LYS A 257 26.20 -20.23 -5.21
CA LYS A 257 27.51 -19.70 -5.58
C LYS A 257 28.57 -20.79 -5.44
#